data_AF-A0A6L7PVG0-F1
#
_entry.id   AF-A0A6L7PVG0-F1
#
_cell.length_a   1.000
_cell.length_b   1.000
_cell.length_c   1.000
_cell.angle_alpha   90.00
_cell.angle_beta   90.00
_cell.angle_gamma   90.00
#
_symmetry.space_group_name_H-M   'P 1'
#
loop_
_entity.id
_entity.type
_entity.pdbx_description
1 polymer ?
#
loop_
_entity_poly.entity_id
_entity_poly.type
_entity_poly.pdbx_seq_one_letter_code
_entity_poly.pdbx_strand_id
1 'polypeptide(L)'
;MAAKILGVLALAAVCGGIAYGVGSLLLERSAYDAPASPVIGQPPPAGSATSGFGLPRSVHQPTRPAPAAGNRAKAGGVLLVDAAHRNAFWEPEIENFLALVSNRGYEVQFLGEFRDIEGGQRVALLEEKLRGAGSLLVILPRTEYTDAEATVVERFVARGGRLLLISDPTRPQNINTLAERFGLSFQPDYLYNLVENDRNHSHIYVRDFQPEELTAGLGTVALYTAGTIRTVGAPLAYADDNTQSSLAGNGSGLSPLAWGSSRNVLALADITFIIPPHNAFADNSRLLSNLADYLTAGVREYELADFPSFYAAGPSGGVDVLTGRPELLDTAATLRTGLAEHGINAAVRTAEDVSRDTVFIGLFEDALQVQPYLANAGIRVDDTLGAPFAGEVSLDGATLTLLDAGPGRHVLIVLADTPEGLSKAVRSLLNGGFRNNLVSDLAAINLSPAESE
;
A
#
# COMPACT_ATOMS: atom_id res chain seq x y z
N MET A 1 -5.91 -59.34 26.20
CA MET A 1 -7.14 -60.10 26.51
C MET A 1 -8.10 -59.88 25.35
N ALA A 2 -8.77 -60.94 24.92
CA ALA A 2 -9.35 -61.11 23.59
C ALA A 2 -10.38 -60.05 23.13
N ALA A 3 -10.31 -59.73 21.84
CA ALA A 3 -11.37 -59.13 21.04
C ALA A 3 -12.53 -60.11 20.79
N LYS A 4 -13.76 -59.61 20.56
CA LYS A 4 -14.64 -59.99 19.43
C LYS A 4 -16.07 -59.40 19.49
N ILE A 5 -16.52 -58.98 18.29
CA ILE A 5 -17.87 -59.09 17.67
C ILE A 5 -18.95 -58.09 18.15
N LEU A 6 -19.34 -57.08 17.33
CA LEU A 6 -20.27 -57.07 16.17
C LEU A 6 -21.78 -57.17 16.54
N GLY A 7 -22.51 -56.05 16.38
CA GLY A 7 -23.73 -56.01 15.57
C GLY A 7 -25.14 -56.08 16.21
N VAL A 8 -25.87 -54.96 16.06
CA VAL A 8 -27.22 -54.84 15.45
C VAL A 8 -28.51 -54.94 16.33
N LEU A 9 -29.41 -53.95 16.07
CA LEU A 9 -30.88 -53.86 16.20
C LEU A 9 -31.58 -53.47 17.54
N ALA A 10 -32.03 -52.20 17.56
CA ALA A 10 -33.44 -51.76 17.59
C ALA A 10 -34.30 -51.71 18.89
N LEU A 11 -34.85 -50.49 19.04
CA LEU A 11 -36.23 -50.11 19.40
C LEU A 11 -36.69 -50.08 20.87
N ALA A 12 -37.23 -48.90 21.21
CA ALA A 12 -38.49 -48.64 21.93
C ALA A 12 -38.37 -47.84 23.24
N ALA A 13 -39.13 -46.75 23.24
CA ALA A 13 -39.33 -45.76 24.27
C ALA A 13 -40.12 -46.29 25.47
N VAL A 14 -39.87 -45.75 26.67
CA VAL A 14 -40.90 -45.52 27.70
C VAL A 14 -40.59 -44.24 28.48
N CYS A 15 -41.64 -43.45 28.66
CA CYS A 15 -41.76 -42.18 29.37
C CYS A 15 -41.31 -42.18 30.83
N GLY A 16 -40.88 -41.02 31.33
CA GLY A 16 -40.77 -40.73 32.75
C GLY A 16 -40.35 -39.28 32.98
N GLY A 17 -41.32 -38.35 32.99
CA GLY A 17 -41.06 -36.95 33.28
C GLY A 17 -40.66 -36.71 34.73
N ILE A 18 -39.92 -35.63 34.96
CA ILE A 18 -39.99 -34.77 36.15
C ILE A 18 -39.64 -33.36 35.69
N ALA A 19 -40.56 -32.44 35.98
CA ALA A 19 -40.43 -31.01 35.77
C ALA A 19 -39.56 -30.38 36.87
N TYR A 20 -38.69 -29.46 36.46
CA TYR A 20 -38.25 -28.33 37.30
C TYR A 20 -38.15 -27.11 36.38
N GLY A 21 -39.06 -26.16 36.58
CA GLY A 21 -38.98 -24.85 35.96
C GLY A 21 -38.41 -23.84 36.95
N VAL A 22 -37.52 -22.96 36.47
CA VAL A 22 -37.47 -21.54 36.83
C VAL A 22 -36.79 -20.81 35.64
N GLY A 23 -37.54 -20.01 34.88
CA GLY A 23 -37.25 -18.58 34.73
C GLY A 23 -36.66 -18.18 33.38
N SER A 24 -37.48 -18.08 32.34
CA SER A 24 -37.12 -17.39 31.09
C SER A 24 -37.77 -16.01 31.07
N LEU A 25 -36.94 -14.96 31.12
CA LEU A 25 -37.35 -13.59 30.89
C LEU A 25 -37.58 -13.41 29.38
N LEU A 26 -38.84 -13.20 29.00
CA LEU A 26 -39.27 -12.83 27.66
C LEU A 26 -38.90 -11.36 27.40
N LEU A 27 -38.00 -11.12 26.45
CA LEU A 27 -37.91 -9.84 25.74
C LEU A 27 -38.68 -10.00 24.43
N GLU A 28 -39.85 -9.39 24.37
CA GLU A 28 -40.68 -9.28 23.18
C GLU A 28 -39.89 -8.57 22.07
N ARG A 29 -39.66 -9.29 20.96
CA ARG A 29 -39.31 -8.65 19.68
C ARG A 29 -40.55 -7.90 19.19
N SER A 30 -40.58 -6.59 19.41
CA SER A 30 -41.44 -5.71 18.61
C SER A 30 -40.94 -5.74 17.17
N ALA A 31 -41.79 -6.23 16.26
CA ALA A 31 -41.59 -6.08 14.83
C ALA A 31 -41.67 -4.59 14.50
N TYR A 32 -40.60 -4.05 13.91
CA TYR A 32 -40.59 -2.70 13.38
C TYR A 32 -41.33 -2.72 12.03
N ASP A 33 -42.54 -2.18 11.98
CA ASP A 33 -43.29 -1.96 10.74
C ASP A 33 -42.70 -0.72 10.04
N ALA A 34 -42.16 -0.91 8.83
CA ALA A 34 -41.68 0.20 8.00
C ALA A 34 -42.87 1.04 7.48
N PRO A 35 -42.83 2.38 7.57
CA PRO A 35 -43.88 3.21 6.98
C PRO A 35 -43.86 3.10 5.45
N ALA A 36 -45.05 3.07 4.86
CA ALA A 36 -45.25 3.00 3.40
C ALA A 36 -44.57 4.19 2.69
N SER A 37 -43.89 3.91 1.57
CA SER A 37 -43.28 4.91 0.71
C SER A 37 -44.33 5.90 0.18
N PRO A 38 -44.04 7.22 0.12
CA PRO A 38 -44.96 8.17 -0.47
C PRO A 38 -45.08 7.93 -1.98
N VAL A 39 -46.32 7.88 -2.46
CA VAL A 39 -46.65 7.86 -3.90
C VAL A 39 -46.22 9.19 -4.52
N ILE A 40 -45.19 9.17 -5.36
CA ILE A 40 -44.82 10.32 -6.18
C ILE A 40 -45.90 10.51 -7.26
N GLY A 41 -46.62 11.64 -7.19
CA GLY A 41 -47.58 12.04 -8.21
C GLY A 41 -46.91 12.26 -9.57
N GLN A 42 -47.61 11.89 -10.65
CA GLN A 42 -47.16 12.08 -12.03
C GLN A 42 -46.75 13.54 -12.31
N PRO A 43 -45.68 13.78 -13.10
CA PRO A 43 -45.34 15.11 -13.55
C PRO A 43 -46.39 15.63 -14.55
N PRO A 44 -46.69 16.95 -14.53
CA PRO A 44 -47.64 17.55 -15.48
C PRO A 44 -47.05 17.56 -16.92
N PRO A 45 -47.90 17.58 -17.96
CA PRO A 45 -47.45 17.53 -19.35
C PRO A 45 -46.69 18.80 -19.76
N ALA A 46 -45.68 18.62 -20.61
CA ALA A 46 -44.81 19.67 -21.13
C ALA A 46 -45.61 20.71 -21.94
N GLY A 47 -45.74 21.91 -21.39
CA GLY A 47 -46.23 23.09 -22.10
C GLY A 47 -45.10 23.76 -22.88
N SER A 48 -45.31 23.97 -24.17
CA SER A 48 -44.43 24.69 -25.08
C SER A 48 -44.31 26.17 -24.71
N ALA A 49 -43.09 26.64 -24.44
CA ALA A 49 -42.76 28.06 -24.43
C ALA A 49 -41.40 28.29 -25.12
N THR A 50 -41.48 28.67 -26.39
CA THR A 50 -40.40 29.30 -27.15
C THR A 50 -40.26 30.76 -26.71
N SER A 51 -39.06 31.18 -26.30
CA SER A 51 -38.52 32.52 -26.59
C SER A 51 -37.13 32.75 -25.98
N GLY A 52 -36.21 33.25 -26.81
CA GLY A 52 -35.18 34.20 -26.37
C GLY A 52 -33.80 33.66 -26.00
N PHE A 53 -33.07 33.07 -26.96
CA PHE A 53 -31.60 33.00 -26.87
C PHE A 53 -30.99 34.40 -26.96
N GLY A 54 -30.43 34.89 -25.86
CA GLY A 54 -29.52 36.03 -25.81
C GLY A 54 -28.19 35.59 -25.21
N LEU A 55 -27.15 35.48 -26.04
CA LEU A 55 -25.78 35.18 -25.60
C LEU A 55 -25.15 36.43 -24.94
N PRO A 56 -24.58 36.36 -23.73
CA PRO A 56 -23.58 37.32 -23.31
C PRO A 56 -22.18 36.91 -23.80
N ARG A 57 -21.38 37.95 -24.03
CA ARG A 57 -20.10 37.99 -24.73
C ARG A 57 -18.94 37.40 -23.93
N SER A 58 -17.98 36.82 -24.68
CA SER A 58 -16.55 36.66 -24.40
C SER A 58 -16.13 36.22 -23.01
N VAL A 59 -16.03 34.90 -22.82
CA VAL A 59 -15.19 34.29 -21.78
C VAL A 59 -13.73 34.43 -22.22
N HIS A 60 -12.90 35.07 -21.38
CA HIS A 60 -11.45 35.04 -21.51
C HIS A 60 -10.97 33.60 -21.54
N GLN A 61 -10.27 33.24 -22.61
CA GLN A 61 -9.59 31.97 -22.75
C GLN A 61 -8.58 31.83 -21.59
N PRO A 62 -8.61 30.77 -20.76
CA PRO A 62 -7.57 30.57 -19.78
C PRO A 62 -6.25 30.38 -20.54
N THR A 63 -5.30 31.28 -20.31
CA THR A 63 -3.92 31.09 -20.76
C THR A 63 -3.41 29.79 -20.17
N ARG A 64 -3.16 28.82 -21.04
CA ARG A 64 -2.47 27.56 -20.74
C ARG A 64 -1.24 27.88 -19.89
N PRO A 65 -1.14 27.41 -18.62
CA PRO A 65 0.10 27.54 -17.88
C PRO A 65 1.18 26.78 -18.65
N ALA A 66 2.31 27.44 -18.87
CA ALA A 66 3.51 26.81 -19.41
C ALA A 66 3.89 25.64 -18.50
N PRO A 67 4.27 24.46 -19.04
CA PRO A 67 4.79 23.40 -18.21
C PRO A 67 6.07 23.92 -17.55
N ALA A 68 6.07 24.02 -16.22
CA ALA A 68 7.29 24.11 -15.46
C ALA A 68 8.00 22.76 -15.64
N ALA A 69 8.82 22.66 -16.68
CA ALA A 69 9.71 21.54 -16.92
C ALA A 69 10.87 21.61 -15.91
N GLY A 70 10.57 21.27 -14.66
CA GLY A 70 11.57 20.68 -13.78
C GLY A 70 11.69 19.22 -14.20
N ASN A 71 12.84 18.85 -14.75
CA ASN A 71 13.19 17.48 -15.10
C ASN A 71 13.36 16.68 -13.78
N ARG A 72 12.27 16.43 -13.05
CA ARG A 72 12.25 15.38 -12.01
C ARG A 72 12.41 14.08 -12.81
N ALA A 73 13.55 13.42 -12.63
CA ALA A 73 13.71 12.04 -13.11
C ALA A 73 12.44 11.29 -12.72
N LYS A 74 11.77 10.66 -13.69
CA LYS A 74 10.59 9.84 -13.41
C LYS A 74 10.99 8.82 -12.36
N ALA A 75 10.54 9.01 -11.12
CA ALA A 75 10.66 8.00 -10.10
C ALA A 75 9.79 6.83 -10.55
N GLY A 76 10.41 5.71 -10.90
CA GLY A 76 9.71 4.46 -11.08
C GLY A 76 9.22 3.95 -9.72
N GLY A 77 8.10 3.25 -9.70
CA GLY A 77 7.54 2.70 -8.46
C GLY A 77 6.21 2.01 -8.72
N VAL A 78 5.72 1.27 -7.72
CA VAL A 78 4.41 0.61 -7.78
C VAL A 78 3.46 1.28 -6.80
N LEU A 79 2.28 1.69 -7.29
CA LEU A 79 1.10 1.96 -6.47
C LEU A 79 0.32 0.65 -6.32
N LEU A 80 0.24 0.16 -5.09
CA LEU A 80 -0.61 -0.97 -4.76
C LEU A 80 -1.99 -0.46 -4.34
N VAL A 81 -3.05 -0.93 -4.99
CA VAL A 81 -4.44 -0.59 -4.67
C VAL A 81 -5.08 -1.78 -3.96
N ASP A 82 -5.62 -1.56 -2.77
CA ASP A 82 -6.33 -2.61 -2.04
C ASP A 82 -7.60 -3.04 -2.77
N ALA A 83 -7.64 -4.31 -3.14
CA ALA A 83 -8.79 -5.02 -3.68
C ALA A 83 -8.99 -6.39 -2.99
N ALA A 84 -8.39 -6.60 -1.82
CA ALA A 84 -8.43 -7.87 -1.10
C ALA A 84 -9.47 -7.85 0.03
N HIS A 85 -9.97 -6.67 0.39
CA HIS A 85 -10.87 -6.46 1.53
C HIS A 85 -12.32 -6.25 1.10
N ARG A 86 -12.73 -6.86 -0.02
CA ARG A 86 -14.06 -6.69 -0.63
C ARG A 86 -14.43 -5.20 -0.77
N ASN A 87 -13.51 -4.36 -1.19
CA ASN A 87 -13.63 -2.90 -1.16
C ASN A 87 -14.93 -2.41 -1.83
N ALA A 88 -15.59 -1.40 -1.25
CA ALA A 88 -16.91 -0.91 -1.69
C ALA A 88 -16.82 0.19 -2.77
N PHE A 89 -15.97 -0.03 -3.77
CA PHE A 89 -15.87 0.81 -4.96
C PHE A 89 -15.72 -0.06 -6.22
N TRP A 90 -15.93 0.54 -7.38
CA TRP A 90 -15.67 -0.08 -8.68
C TRP A 90 -14.49 0.58 -9.36
N GLU A 91 -13.67 -0.20 -10.05
CA GLU A 91 -12.47 0.29 -10.74
C GLU A 91 -12.74 1.51 -11.66
N PRO A 92 -13.84 1.57 -12.46
CA PRO A 92 -14.14 2.74 -13.28
C PRO A 92 -14.37 4.05 -12.48
N GLU A 93 -14.72 3.96 -11.19
CA GLU A 93 -14.88 5.15 -10.34
C GLU A 93 -13.55 5.88 -10.11
N ILE A 94 -12.42 5.15 -10.16
CA ILE A 94 -11.09 5.69 -9.86
C ILE A 94 -10.12 5.69 -11.06
N GLU A 95 -10.57 5.24 -12.24
CA GLU A 95 -9.73 5.09 -13.44
C GLU A 95 -8.96 6.37 -13.79
N ASN A 96 -9.61 7.54 -13.70
CA ASN A 96 -8.96 8.83 -13.95
C ASN A 96 -7.85 9.14 -12.95
N PHE A 97 -8.00 8.74 -11.70
CA PHE A 97 -6.98 8.92 -10.67
C PHE A 97 -5.80 7.97 -10.90
N LEU A 98 -6.08 6.71 -11.26
CA LEU A 98 -5.04 5.73 -11.60
C LEU A 98 -4.24 6.19 -12.83
N ALA A 99 -4.90 6.75 -13.85
CA ALA A 99 -4.23 7.32 -15.01
C ALA A 99 -3.28 8.49 -14.64
N LEU A 100 -3.64 9.33 -13.67
CA LEU A 100 -2.75 10.39 -13.17
C LEU A 100 -1.50 9.83 -12.50
N VAL A 101 -1.62 8.72 -11.78
CA VAL A 101 -0.48 8.03 -11.15
C VAL A 101 0.40 7.38 -12.23
N SER A 102 -0.19 6.67 -13.19
CA SER A 102 0.57 6.05 -14.29
C SER A 102 1.30 7.07 -15.17
N ASN A 103 0.70 8.23 -15.41
CA ASN A 103 1.35 9.32 -16.16
C ASN A 103 2.63 9.85 -15.48
N ARG A 104 2.78 9.61 -14.17
CA ARG A 104 3.99 9.95 -13.39
C ARG A 104 5.05 8.85 -13.41
N GLY A 105 4.78 7.73 -14.08
CA GLY A 105 5.72 6.62 -14.25
C GLY A 105 5.54 5.49 -13.24
N TYR A 106 4.51 5.54 -12.40
CA TYR A 106 4.19 4.46 -11.48
C TYR A 106 3.37 3.37 -12.16
N GLU A 107 3.70 2.11 -11.90
CA GLU A 107 2.84 0.98 -12.23
C GLU A 107 1.71 0.88 -11.20
N VAL A 108 0.49 0.62 -11.65
CA VAL A 108 -0.66 0.39 -10.77
C VAL A 108 -0.93 -1.10 -10.70
N GLN A 109 -0.90 -1.66 -9.50
CA GLN A 109 -1.22 -3.06 -9.24
C GLN A 109 -2.35 -3.16 -8.23
N PHE A 110 -3.26 -4.12 -8.43
CA PHE A 110 -4.29 -4.43 -7.46
C PHE A 110 -3.85 -5.58 -6.56
N LEU A 111 -4.07 -5.40 -5.25
CA LEU A 111 -3.90 -6.43 -4.24
C LEU A 111 -5.16 -7.31 -4.27
N GLY A 112 -5.18 -8.34 -5.11
CA GLY A 112 -6.34 -9.23 -5.25
C GLY A 112 -7.35 -8.76 -6.31
N GLU A 113 -8.56 -9.32 -6.26
CA GLU A 113 -9.56 -9.21 -7.34
C GLU A 113 -10.96 -8.79 -6.83
N PHE A 114 -11.01 -7.85 -5.87
CA PHE A 114 -12.24 -7.36 -5.23
C PHE A 114 -13.07 -8.45 -4.52
N ARG A 115 -12.42 -9.56 -4.14
CA ARG A 115 -13.02 -10.72 -3.47
C ARG A 115 -12.33 -10.95 -2.14
N ASP A 116 -13.09 -11.52 -1.21
CA ASP A 116 -12.55 -11.92 0.07
C ASP A 116 -11.62 -13.11 -0.12
N ILE A 117 -10.45 -13.03 0.48
CA ILE A 117 -9.51 -14.14 0.62
C ILE A 117 -9.18 -14.32 2.10
N GLU A 118 -8.81 -15.54 2.48
CA GLU A 118 -8.57 -15.88 3.88
C GLU A 118 -7.49 -14.98 4.49
N GLY A 119 -7.65 -14.57 5.75
CA GLY A 119 -6.76 -13.61 6.41
C GLY A 119 -5.28 -14.02 6.36
N GLY A 120 -4.96 -15.29 6.58
CA GLY A 120 -3.58 -15.78 6.46
C GLY A 120 -2.99 -15.63 5.05
N GLN A 121 -3.81 -15.82 4.02
CA GLN A 121 -3.40 -15.62 2.62
C GLN A 121 -3.25 -14.12 2.30
N ARG A 122 -4.12 -13.25 2.84
CA ARG A 122 -4.01 -11.80 2.70
C ARG A 122 -2.73 -11.25 3.31
N VAL A 123 -2.35 -11.72 4.50
CA VAL A 123 -1.08 -11.32 5.15
C VAL A 123 0.11 -11.66 4.24
N ALA A 124 0.18 -12.90 3.74
CA ALA A 124 1.27 -13.31 2.85
C ALA A 124 1.32 -12.48 1.56
N LEU A 125 0.14 -12.20 0.97
CA LEU A 125 0.04 -11.39 -0.24
C LEU A 125 0.44 -9.93 0.01
N LEU A 126 0.03 -9.33 1.13
CA LEU A 126 0.45 -7.99 1.54
C LEU A 126 1.98 -7.94 1.73
N GLU A 127 2.55 -8.90 2.45
CA GLU A 127 4.00 -8.98 2.68
C GLU A 127 4.78 -9.14 1.39
N GLU A 128 4.27 -9.88 0.42
CA GLU A 128 4.89 -10.04 -0.89
C GLU A 128 4.80 -8.74 -1.70
N LYS A 129 3.58 -8.22 -1.91
CA LYS A 129 3.32 -7.11 -2.83
C LYS A 129 3.86 -5.78 -2.33
N LEU A 130 3.84 -5.54 -1.01
CA LEU A 130 4.37 -4.30 -0.44
C LEU A 130 5.89 -4.19 -0.54
N ARG A 131 6.63 -5.27 -0.81
CA ARG A 131 8.11 -5.20 -1.05
C ARG A 131 8.46 -4.44 -2.31
N GLY A 132 7.64 -4.53 -3.37
CA GLY A 132 7.82 -3.76 -4.60
C GLY A 132 7.08 -2.43 -4.63
N ALA A 133 6.15 -2.21 -3.70
CA ALA A 133 5.35 -0.99 -3.65
C ALA A 133 6.14 0.20 -3.09
N GLY A 134 5.87 1.38 -3.66
CA GLY A 134 6.24 2.68 -3.09
C GLY A 134 5.06 3.35 -2.38
N SER A 135 3.84 3.00 -2.75
CA SER A 135 2.62 3.50 -2.11
C SER A 135 1.50 2.46 -2.06
N LEU A 136 0.61 2.62 -1.08
CA LEU A 136 -0.59 1.83 -0.86
C LEU A 136 -1.82 2.75 -0.84
N LEU A 137 -2.82 2.42 -1.64
CA LEU A 137 -4.13 3.08 -1.68
C LEU A 137 -5.18 2.12 -1.11
N VAL A 138 -5.81 2.51 -0.01
CA VAL A 138 -6.91 1.76 0.62
C VAL A 138 -8.18 2.57 0.52
N ILE A 139 -9.19 2.01 -0.15
CA ILE A 139 -10.47 2.66 -0.36
C ILE A 139 -11.57 1.74 0.16
N LEU A 140 -12.39 2.23 1.11
CA LEU A 140 -13.63 1.56 1.52
C LEU A 140 -13.52 0.02 1.77
N PRO A 141 -12.54 -0.48 2.55
CA PRO A 141 -12.44 -1.92 2.84
C PRO A 141 -13.68 -2.38 3.59
N ARG A 142 -14.36 -3.44 3.14
CA ARG A 142 -15.52 -4.02 3.85
C ARG A 142 -15.12 -5.18 4.76
N THR A 143 -14.05 -5.89 4.45
CA THR A 143 -13.43 -6.84 5.37
C THR A 143 -12.48 -6.06 6.27
N GLU A 144 -12.50 -6.36 7.57
CA GLU A 144 -11.58 -5.75 8.55
C GLU A 144 -10.12 -6.14 8.24
N TYR A 145 -9.22 -5.17 8.46
CA TYR A 145 -7.80 -5.46 8.58
C TYR A 145 -7.55 -6.12 9.93
N THR A 146 -6.95 -7.30 9.91
CA THR A 146 -6.48 -7.99 11.10
C THR A 146 -5.21 -7.31 11.64
N ASP A 147 -4.89 -7.57 12.92
CA ASP A 147 -3.68 -7.02 13.54
C ASP A 147 -2.39 -7.37 12.78
N ALA A 148 -2.32 -8.59 12.22
CA ALA A 148 -1.17 -9.04 11.44
C ALA A 148 -1.04 -8.21 10.14
N GLU A 149 -2.14 -8.01 9.42
CA GLU A 149 -2.15 -7.20 8.19
C GLU A 149 -1.81 -5.74 8.49
N ALA A 150 -2.40 -5.17 9.53
CA ALA A 150 -2.11 -3.80 9.96
C ALA A 150 -0.62 -3.62 10.32
N THR A 151 -0.01 -4.60 10.99
CA THR A 151 1.43 -4.60 11.32
C THR A 151 2.32 -4.63 10.06
N VAL A 152 1.89 -5.32 9.00
CA VAL A 152 2.60 -5.30 7.71
C VAL A 152 2.56 -3.89 7.10
N VAL A 153 1.40 -3.23 7.13
CA VAL A 153 1.24 -1.86 6.60
C VAL A 153 2.00 -0.84 7.46
N GLU A 154 2.01 -0.97 8.78
CA GLU A 154 2.80 -0.13 9.69
C GLU A 154 4.29 -0.20 9.36
N ARG A 155 4.84 -1.41 9.17
CA ARG A 155 6.23 -1.62 8.74
C ARG A 155 6.51 -1.02 7.36
N PHE A 156 5.55 -1.10 6.43
CA PHE A 156 5.66 -0.48 5.11
C PHE A 156 5.77 1.05 5.21
N VAL A 157 4.89 1.68 6.00
CA VAL A 157 4.89 3.14 6.21
C VAL A 157 6.15 3.61 6.95
N ALA A 158 6.60 2.84 7.95
CA ALA A 158 7.82 3.13 8.70
C ALA A 158 9.07 3.19 7.80
N ARG A 159 9.08 2.40 6.72
CA ARG A 159 10.17 2.37 5.72
C ARG A 159 10.04 3.43 4.61
N GLY A 160 9.17 4.42 4.80
CA GLY A 160 8.95 5.52 3.84
C GLY A 160 7.86 5.26 2.80
N GLY A 161 7.17 4.11 2.88
CA GLY A 161 6.00 3.84 2.05
C GLY A 161 4.88 4.83 2.32
N ARG A 162 4.21 5.31 1.26
CA ARG A 162 3.10 6.26 1.40
C ARG A 162 1.76 5.54 1.43
N LEU A 163 0.91 5.90 2.38
CA LEU A 163 -0.44 5.38 2.53
C LEU A 163 -1.46 6.50 2.24
N LEU A 164 -2.45 6.20 1.39
CA LEU A 164 -3.64 7.02 1.20
C LEU A 164 -4.88 6.20 1.57
N LEU A 165 -5.64 6.71 2.53
CA LEU A 165 -6.90 6.15 3.00
C LEU A 165 -8.05 7.01 2.46
N ILE A 166 -8.98 6.41 1.71
CA ILE A 166 -10.17 7.11 1.20
C ILE A 166 -11.43 6.42 1.72
N SER A 167 -12.29 7.20 2.37
CA SER A 167 -13.59 6.74 2.87
C SER A 167 -14.75 7.41 2.14
N ASP A 168 -15.96 6.90 2.39
CA ASP A 168 -17.22 7.55 2.06
C ASP A 168 -18.24 7.12 3.13
N PRO A 169 -18.73 8.05 3.97
CA PRO A 169 -19.66 7.75 5.05
C PRO A 169 -21.01 7.19 4.57
N THR A 170 -21.35 7.32 3.29
CA THR A 170 -22.57 6.75 2.70
C THR A 170 -22.41 5.30 2.25
N ARG A 171 -21.18 4.75 2.30
CA ARG A 171 -20.86 3.39 1.84
C ARG A 171 -20.37 2.52 3.02
N PRO A 172 -20.69 1.20 3.01
CA PRO A 172 -20.23 0.30 4.05
C PRO A 172 -18.70 0.13 4.02
N GLN A 173 -18.07 0.20 5.18
CA GLN A 173 -16.61 0.16 5.32
C GLN A 173 -16.17 -0.16 6.75
N ASN A 174 -14.94 -0.64 6.89
CA ASN A 174 -14.23 -0.95 8.12
C ASN A 174 -12.84 -0.29 8.14
N ILE A 175 -12.71 0.88 7.50
CA ILE A 175 -11.41 1.56 7.30
C ILE A 175 -10.69 1.91 8.60
N ASN A 176 -11.43 2.13 9.70
CA ASN A 176 -10.85 2.44 11.01
C ASN A 176 -10.01 1.28 11.59
N THR A 177 -10.26 0.03 11.17
CA THR A 177 -9.42 -1.12 11.59
C THR A 177 -7.96 -0.98 11.17
N LEU A 178 -7.69 -0.19 10.12
CA LEU A 178 -6.35 0.21 9.71
C LEU A 178 -6.01 1.64 10.13
N ALA A 179 -6.94 2.59 9.95
CA ALA A 179 -6.67 4.02 10.15
C ALA A 179 -6.21 4.36 11.58
N GLU A 180 -6.77 3.68 12.58
CA GLU A 180 -6.49 3.96 14.00
C GLU A 180 -5.03 3.68 14.37
N ARG A 181 -4.36 2.73 13.68
CA ARG A 181 -2.91 2.48 13.82
C ARG A 181 -2.08 3.71 13.49
N PHE A 182 -2.58 4.54 12.58
CA PHE A 182 -1.92 5.76 12.11
C PHE A 182 -2.50 7.01 12.76
N GLY A 183 -3.21 6.87 13.88
CA GLY A 183 -3.74 8.00 14.64
C GLY A 183 -4.87 8.75 13.92
N LEU A 184 -5.60 8.06 13.04
CA LEU A 184 -6.72 8.57 12.27
C LEU A 184 -8.01 7.84 12.66
N SER A 185 -9.12 8.56 12.72
CA SER A 185 -10.44 7.97 12.95
C SER A 185 -11.49 8.67 12.06
N PHE A 186 -11.97 7.93 11.08
CA PHE A 186 -13.10 8.33 10.24
C PHE A 186 -14.38 8.26 11.08
N GLN A 187 -15.02 9.41 11.27
CA GLN A 187 -16.23 9.49 12.06
C GLN A 187 -17.41 8.90 11.28
N PRO A 188 -18.38 8.26 11.95
CA PRO A 188 -19.58 7.72 11.31
C PRO A 188 -20.61 8.82 11.01
N ASP A 189 -20.15 9.98 10.55
CA ASP A 189 -20.97 11.14 10.21
C ASP A 189 -20.92 11.47 8.71
N TYR A 190 -21.80 12.37 8.29
CA TYR A 190 -21.65 13.05 7.01
C TYR A 190 -21.76 14.55 7.25
N LEU A 191 -21.05 15.31 6.43
CA LEU A 191 -21.05 16.75 6.45
C LEU A 191 -22.12 17.30 5.52
N TYR A 192 -22.77 18.37 5.95
CA TYR A 192 -23.75 19.07 5.14
C TYR A 192 -23.75 20.57 5.43
N ASN A 193 -24.09 21.36 4.42
CA ASN A 193 -24.16 22.82 4.50
C ASN A 193 -25.47 23.30 3.88
N LEU A 194 -26.28 24.00 4.67
CA LEU A 194 -27.60 24.50 4.24
C LEU A 194 -27.54 25.90 3.60
N VAL A 195 -26.38 26.55 3.64
CA VAL A 195 -26.17 27.94 3.19
C VAL A 195 -25.44 27.96 1.85
N GLU A 196 -24.25 27.36 1.78
CA GLU A 196 -23.43 27.27 0.59
C GLU A 196 -23.18 25.81 0.21
N ASN A 197 -23.80 25.37 -0.88
CA ASN A 197 -23.68 24.00 -1.37
C ASN A 197 -23.87 23.91 -2.88
N ASP A 198 -23.42 22.80 -3.49
CA ASP A 198 -23.65 22.51 -4.90
C ASP A 198 -25.05 21.90 -5.14
N ARG A 199 -26.09 22.73 -4.94
CA ARG A 199 -27.52 22.41 -5.16
C ARG A 199 -28.09 21.26 -4.33
N ASN A 200 -27.29 20.69 -3.44
CA ASN A 200 -27.66 19.67 -2.48
C ASN A 200 -26.84 19.90 -1.21
N HIS A 201 -27.52 19.95 -0.06
CA HIS A 201 -26.89 20.22 1.23
C HIS A 201 -25.68 19.34 1.57
N SER A 202 -25.63 18.08 1.13
CA SER A 202 -24.46 17.21 1.37
C SER A 202 -23.25 17.53 0.46
N HIS A 203 -23.43 18.37 -0.56
CA HIS A 203 -22.37 18.77 -1.47
C HIS A 203 -21.72 20.06 -0.99
N ILE A 204 -20.73 19.92 -0.11
CA ILE A 204 -20.10 21.04 0.58
C ILE A 204 -18.94 21.63 -0.23
N TYR A 205 -18.63 22.90 0.02
CA TYR A 205 -17.40 23.54 -0.45
C TYR A 205 -16.38 23.62 0.68
N VAL A 206 -15.14 23.24 0.37
CA VAL A 206 -13.99 23.34 1.26
C VAL A 206 -13.03 24.39 0.70
N ARG A 207 -12.69 25.39 1.52
CA ARG A 207 -11.88 26.55 1.12
C ARG A 207 -10.79 26.91 2.13
N ASP A 208 -10.93 26.46 3.38
CA ASP A 208 -9.92 26.63 4.40
C ASP A 208 -8.91 25.48 4.30
N PHE A 209 -7.74 25.77 3.75
CA PHE A 209 -6.66 24.82 3.56
C PHE A 209 -5.42 25.25 4.35
N GLN A 210 -4.79 24.29 5.01
CA GLN A 210 -3.47 24.52 5.60
C GLN A 210 -2.42 24.66 4.50
N PRO A 211 -1.40 25.53 4.65
CA PRO A 211 -0.43 25.82 3.59
C PRO A 211 0.61 24.70 3.45
N GLU A 212 0.28 23.66 2.69
CA GLU A 212 1.10 22.46 2.45
C GLU A 212 1.22 22.17 0.94
N GLU A 213 2.19 21.34 0.53
CA GLU A 213 2.37 20.98 -0.89
C GLU A 213 1.09 20.32 -1.47
N LEU A 214 0.41 19.50 -0.66
CA LEU A 214 -0.82 18.82 -1.06
C LEU A 214 -1.98 19.78 -1.36
N THR A 215 -2.03 20.93 -0.70
CA THR A 215 -3.11 21.92 -0.84
C THR A 215 -2.70 23.11 -1.71
N ALA A 216 -1.48 23.07 -2.28
CA ALA A 216 -0.94 24.16 -3.07
C ALA A 216 -1.76 24.42 -4.34
N GLY A 217 -2.24 25.66 -4.45
CA GLY A 217 -3.04 26.14 -5.58
C GLY A 217 -4.52 25.78 -5.51
N LEU A 218 -5.02 25.28 -4.36
CA LEU A 218 -6.45 25.08 -4.15
C LEU A 218 -7.09 26.38 -3.64
N GLY A 219 -8.20 26.77 -4.26
CA GLY A 219 -9.10 27.83 -3.77
C GLY A 219 -10.45 27.29 -3.34
N THR A 220 -11.04 26.35 -4.08
CA THR A 220 -12.30 25.70 -3.70
C THR A 220 -12.34 24.25 -4.19
N VAL A 221 -12.52 23.32 -3.25
CA VAL A 221 -12.79 21.90 -3.52
C VAL A 221 -14.25 21.62 -3.20
N ALA A 222 -14.92 20.85 -4.06
CA ALA A 222 -16.29 20.41 -3.83
C ALA A 222 -16.29 18.92 -3.44
N LEU A 223 -16.89 18.60 -2.31
CA LEU A 223 -17.03 17.24 -1.79
C LEU A 223 -18.52 16.89 -1.71
N TYR A 224 -18.90 15.69 -2.16
CA TYR A 224 -20.30 15.32 -2.42
C TYR A 224 -20.84 14.30 -1.41
N THR A 225 -19.96 13.59 -0.71
CA THR A 225 -20.29 12.70 0.41
C THR A 225 -19.23 12.82 1.51
N ALA A 226 -18.88 14.04 1.92
CA ALA A 226 -17.79 14.25 2.87
C ALA A 226 -18.15 13.74 4.29
N GLY A 227 -17.20 13.10 4.96
CA GLY A 227 -17.24 12.80 6.39
C GLY A 227 -16.19 13.59 7.19
N THR A 228 -16.18 13.42 8.50
CA THR A 228 -15.16 14.01 9.39
C THR A 228 -14.04 13.02 9.69
N ILE A 229 -12.79 13.50 9.68
CA ILE A 229 -11.61 12.77 10.15
C ILE A 229 -11.13 13.40 11.45
N ARG A 230 -11.04 12.61 12.52
CA ARG A 230 -10.25 12.96 13.70
C ARG A 230 -8.83 12.47 13.51
N THR A 231 -7.86 13.30 13.87
CA THR A 231 -6.45 12.96 13.76
C THR A 231 -5.69 13.41 15.02
N VAL A 232 -4.65 12.65 15.38
CA VAL A 232 -3.59 13.10 16.31
C VAL A 232 -2.49 13.88 15.61
N GLY A 233 -2.44 13.80 14.28
CA GLY A 233 -1.57 14.58 13.41
C GLY A 233 -2.17 15.94 13.07
N ALA A 234 -1.95 16.40 11.84
CA ALA A 234 -2.42 17.72 11.39
C ALA A 234 -3.58 17.61 10.39
N PRO A 235 -4.74 18.23 10.67
CA PRO A 235 -5.76 18.49 9.66
C PRO A 235 -5.19 19.33 8.52
N LEU A 236 -5.68 19.12 7.30
CA LEU A 236 -5.20 19.80 6.10
C LEU A 236 -6.24 20.70 5.46
N ALA A 237 -7.51 20.42 5.71
CA ALA A 237 -8.62 21.24 5.25
C ALA A 237 -9.73 21.26 6.30
N TYR A 238 -10.41 22.38 6.41
CA TYR A 238 -11.55 22.54 7.30
C TYR A 238 -12.80 22.91 6.51
N ALA A 239 -13.92 22.30 6.90
CA ALA A 239 -15.22 22.77 6.47
C ALA A 239 -15.51 24.15 7.10
N ASP A 240 -16.31 24.95 6.40
CA ASP A 240 -16.65 26.31 6.87
C ASP A 240 -17.59 26.30 8.09
N ASP A 241 -17.81 27.48 8.68
CA ASP A 241 -18.66 27.67 9.87
C ASP A 241 -20.15 27.32 9.64
N ASN A 242 -20.60 27.24 8.38
CA ASN A 242 -21.97 26.89 8.02
C ASN A 242 -22.15 25.38 7.82
N THR A 243 -21.05 24.62 7.81
CA THR A 243 -21.04 23.18 7.63
C THR A 243 -21.26 22.47 8.97
N GLN A 244 -22.10 21.46 8.94
CA GLN A 244 -22.52 20.69 10.12
C GLN A 244 -22.24 19.21 9.93
N SER A 245 -22.02 18.53 11.05
CA SER A 245 -21.96 17.07 11.11
C SER A 245 -23.33 16.49 11.48
N SER A 246 -23.73 15.41 10.82
CA SER A 246 -24.95 14.68 11.16
C SER A 246 -24.93 14.01 12.54
N LEU A 247 -23.75 13.88 13.17
CA LEU A 247 -23.61 13.36 14.53
C LEU A 247 -23.30 14.42 15.58
N ALA A 248 -22.43 15.38 15.24
CA ALA A 248 -21.90 16.35 16.20
C ALA A 248 -22.57 17.73 16.13
N GLY A 249 -23.50 17.97 15.20
CA GLY A 249 -24.14 19.27 15.00
C GLY A 249 -23.17 20.31 14.41
N ASN A 250 -23.35 21.59 14.76
CA ASN A 250 -22.39 22.65 14.43
C ASN A 250 -21.08 22.42 15.18
N GLY A 251 -19.95 22.43 14.47
CA GLY A 251 -18.64 22.34 15.10
C GLY A 251 -17.56 23.00 14.26
N SER A 252 -16.77 23.87 14.89
CA SER A 252 -15.46 24.26 14.35
C SER A 252 -14.54 23.04 14.29
N GLY A 253 -13.71 22.94 13.27
CA GLY A 253 -12.69 21.88 13.18
C GLY A 253 -13.16 20.57 12.52
N LEU A 254 -14.26 20.61 11.76
CA LEU A 254 -14.68 19.49 10.90
C LEU A 254 -13.71 19.39 9.72
N SER A 255 -12.95 18.31 9.65
CA SER A 255 -11.85 18.15 8.68
C SER A 255 -12.09 16.91 7.80
N PRO A 256 -12.32 17.07 6.49
CA PRO A 256 -12.46 15.94 5.56
C PRO A 256 -11.12 15.45 4.99
N LEU A 257 -10.00 16.15 5.25
CA LEU A 257 -8.66 15.80 4.76
C LEU A 257 -7.63 16.04 5.87
N ALA A 258 -6.85 15.01 6.22
CA ALA A 258 -5.90 15.10 7.33
C ALA A 258 -4.68 14.18 7.16
N TRP A 259 -3.55 14.60 7.74
CA TRP A 259 -2.41 13.72 7.99
C TRP A 259 -2.70 12.80 9.17
N GLY A 260 -2.16 11.58 9.14
CA GLY A 260 -2.05 10.73 10.32
C GLY A 260 -0.88 11.14 11.22
N SER A 261 -0.43 10.20 12.05
CA SER A 261 0.72 10.38 12.96
C SER A 261 2.03 10.72 12.24
N SER A 262 2.13 10.44 10.93
CA SER A 262 3.26 10.79 10.08
C SER A 262 2.79 11.39 8.75
N ARG A 263 3.67 12.14 8.09
CA ARG A 263 3.41 12.70 6.74
C ARG A 263 3.41 11.65 5.61
N ASN A 264 3.61 10.37 5.96
CA ASN A 264 3.50 9.24 5.04
C ASN A 264 2.09 8.62 5.04
N VAL A 265 1.16 9.12 5.86
CA VAL A 265 -0.22 8.62 5.91
C VAL A 265 -1.18 9.78 5.73
N LEU A 266 -1.95 9.73 4.65
CA LEU A 266 -2.94 10.73 4.29
C LEU A 266 -4.32 10.10 4.31
N ALA A 267 -5.31 10.83 4.81
CA ALA A 267 -6.69 10.38 4.83
C ALA A 267 -7.63 11.44 4.25
N LEU A 268 -8.58 11.01 3.43
CA LEU A 268 -9.60 11.85 2.83
C LEU A 268 -10.96 11.15 2.92
N ALA A 269 -11.98 11.87 3.40
CA ALA A 269 -13.27 11.31 3.74
C ALA A 269 -14.36 11.51 2.68
N ASP A 270 -14.02 11.34 1.41
CA ASP A 270 -14.94 11.40 0.28
C ASP A 270 -14.34 10.63 -0.93
N ILE A 271 -15.01 9.61 -1.47
CA ILE A 271 -14.55 8.98 -2.73
C ILE A 271 -15.12 9.69 -3.97
N THR A 272 -16.31 10.27 -3.84
CA THR A 272 -17.11 10.84 -4.92
C THR A 272 -16.43 12.00 -5.63
N PHE A 273 -15.56 12.77 -4.97
CA PHE A 273 -14.80 13.83 -5.62
C PHE A 273 -13.85 13.32 -6.74
N ILE A 274 -13.47 12.02 -6.73
CA ILE A 274 -12.66 11.38 -7.78
C ILE A 274 -13.50 10.95 -8.99
N ILE A 275 -14.81 10.80 -8.80
CA ILE A 275 -15.71 10.22 -9.78
C ILE A 275 -16.18 11.30 -10.76
N PRO A 276 -16.20 11.06 -12.08
CA PRO A 276 -16.81 11.97 -13.03
C PRO A 276 -18.32 12.19 -12.77
N PRO A 277 -18.84 13.42 -12.91
CA PRO A 277 -18.15 14.65 -13.35
C PRO A 277 -17.46 15.45 -12.22
N HIS A 278 -17.58 15.01 -10.97
CA HIS A 278 -17.12 15.74 -9.78
C HIS A 278 -15.61 15.99 -9.78
N ASN A 279 -14.83 15.08 -10.35
CA ASN A 279 -13.38 15.24 -10.48
C ASN A 279 -12.92 16.44 -11.32
N ALA A 280 -13.79 16.95 -12.20
CA ALA A 280 -13.52 18.11 -13.04
C ALA A 280 -14.15 19.41 -12.50
N PHE A 281 -14.88 19.34 -11.38
CA PHE A 281 -15.54 20.50 -10.80
C PHE A 281 -14.60 21.30 -9.89
N ALA A 282 -14.65 22.64 -9.99
CA ALA A 282 -13.78 23.56 -9.25
C ALA A 282 -12.30 23.11 -9.28
N ASP A 283 -11.62 23.07 -8.13
CA ASP A 283 -10.21 22.65 -8.03
C ASP A 283 -10.04 21.15 -7.75
N ASN A 284 -11.09 20.33 -7.89
CA ASN A 284 -10.98 18.88 -7.64
C ASN A 284 -9.91 18.23 -8.51
N SER A 285 -9.81 18.63 -9.78
CA SER A 285 -8.76 18.13 -10.70
C SER A 285 -7.35 18.45 -10.21
N ARG A 286 -7.17 19.60 -9.55
CA ARG A 286 -5.90 20.00 -8.93
C ARG A 286 -5.61 19.17 -7.69
N LEU A 287 -6.59 18.95 -6.81
CA LEU A 287 -6.45 18.08 -5.65
C LEU A 287 -6.11 16.64 -6.05
N LEU A 288 -6.79 16.08 -7.06
CA LEU A 288 -6.47 14.76 -7.63
C LEU A 288 -5.01 14.70 -8.12
N SER A 289 -4.54 15.75 -8.80
CA SER A 289 -3.15 15.85 -9.24
C SER A 289 -2.19 15.86 -8.05
N ASN A 290 -2.46 16.66 -7.02
CA ASN A 290 -1.63 16.76 -5.83
C ASN A 290 -1.60 15.42 -5.05
N LEU A 291 -2.71 14.67 -4.99
CA LEU A 291 -2.76 13.33 -4.43
C LEU A 291 -1.91 12.34 -5.22
N ALA A 292 -1.92 12.43 -6.55
CA ALA A 292 -1.06 11.60 -7.39
C ALA A 292 0.42 11.97 -7.22
N ASP A 293 0.76 13.26 -7.09
CA ASP A 293 2.12 13.70 -6.72
C ASP A 293 2.53 13.15 -5.35
N TYR A 294 1.61 13.17 -4.38
CA TYR A 294 1.82 12.55 -3.08
C TYR A 294 2.09 11.05 -3.22
N LEU A 295 1.29 10.27 -3.95
CA LEU A 295 1.53 8.83 -4.07
C LEU A 295 2.83 8.45 -4.80
N THR A 296 3.42 9.38 -5.55
CA THR A 296 4.56 9.13 -6.45
C THR A 296 5.85 9.84 -6.06
N ALA A 297 5.87 10.54 -4.93
CA ALA A 297 7.07 11.23 -4.41
C ALA A 297 7.76 10.46 -3.28
N GLY A 298 7.39 9.20 -3.03
CA GLY A 298 7.99 8.36 -1.98
C GLY A 298 9.40 7.91 -2.37
N VAL A 299 10.39 8.24 -1.55
CA VAL A 299 11.72 7.61 -1.59
C VAL A 299 11.71 6.58 -0.47
N ARG A 300 11.55 5.31 -0.83
CA ARG A 300 11.49 4.21 0.14
C ARG A 300 12.90 3.71 0.43
N GLU A 301 13.19 3.45 1.70
CA GLU A 301 14.42 2.74 2.08
C GLU A 301 14.22 1.24 1.85
N TYR A 302 15.15 0.62 1.12
CA TYR A 302 15.08 -0.79 0.78
C TYR A 302 15.99 -1.62 1.68
N GLU A 303 15.49 -2.78 2.08
CA GLU A 303 16.20 -3.75 2.91
C GLU A 303 16.50 -5.00 2.08
N LEU A 304 17.43 -5.83 2.56
CA LEU A 304 17.78 -7.08 1.91
C LEU A 304 16.56 -8.01 1.78
N ALA A 305 15.65 -7.98 2.75
CA ALA A 305 14.40 -8.74 2.73
C ALA A 305 13.49 -8.40 1.53
N ASP A 306 13.64 -7.21 0.95
CA ASP A 306 12.87 -6.75 -0.21
C ASP A 306 13.37 -7.35 -1.53
N PHE A 307 14.52 -8.03 -1.56
CA PHE A 307 15.04 -8.68 -2.77
C PHE A 307 13.99 -9.61 -3.41
N PRO A 308 13.80 -9.57 -4.74
CA PRO A 308 14.56 -8.76 -5.71
C PRO A 308 13.88 -7.42 -6.08
N SER A 309 12.86 -7.00 -5.32
CA SER A 309 11.92 -5.94 -5.71
C SER A 309 12.53 -4.55 -5.87
N PHE A 310 13.61 -4.24 -5.13
CA PHE A 310 14.29 -2.95 -5.25
C PHE A 310 14.94 -2.74 -6.63
N TYR A 311 15.20 -3.81 -7.40
CA TYR A 311 15.65 -3.70 -8.79
C TYR A 311 14.52 -3.38 -9.78
N ALA A 312 13.27 -3.65 -9.43
CA ALA A 312 12.11 -3.31 -10.27
C ALA A 312 11.79 -1.81 -10.23
N ALA A 313 12.17 -1.13 -9.14
CA ALA A 313 12.01 0.32 -8.98
C ALA A 313 13.23 1.14 -9.46
N GLY A 314 14.32 0.47 -9.83
CA GLY A 314 15.60 1.10 -10.16
C GLY A 314 15.55 1.98 -11.42
N PRO A 315 16.17 3.17 -11.43
CA PRO A 315 16.18 4.10 -12.57
C PRO A 315 16.96 3.58 -13.80
N SER A 316 17.78 2.54 -13.64
CA SER A 316 18.72 2.03 -14.67
C SER A 316 18.12 1.01 -15.65
N GLY A 317 16.86 0.57 -15.44
CA GLY A 317 16.15 -0.34 -16.35
C GLY A 317 16.80 -1.72 -16.54
N GLY A 318 17.69 -2.12 -15.62
CA GLY A 318 18.29 -3.45 -15.57
C GLY A 318 19.46 -3.55 -14.61
N VAL A 319 19.87 -4.79 -14.33
CA VAL A 319 20.86 -5.17 -13.31
C VAL A 319 22.07 -5.83 -13.97
N ASP A 320 23.27 -5.44 -13.57
CA ASP A 320 24.48 -6.12 -14.02
C ASP A 320 24.89 -7.21 -13.03
N VAL A 321 25.21 -8.40 -13.53
CA VAL A 321 25.71 -9.52 -12.71
C VAL A 321 27.22 -9.64 -12.96
N LEU A 322 28.00 -9.45 -11.92
CA LEU A 322 29.46 -9.53 -11.94
C LEU A 322 29.92 -10.77 -11.18
N THR A 323 31.03 -11.37 -11.63
CA THR A 323 31.66 -12.49 -10.94
C THR A 323 33.06 -12.12 -10.49
N GLY A 324 33.45 -12.57 -9.29
CA GLY A 324 34.82 -12.39 -8.79
C GLY A 324 35.85 -13.15 -9.62
N ARG A 325 35.43 -14.24 -10.28
CA ARG A 325 36.29 -15.11 -11.09
C ARG A 325 35.52 -15.81 -12.23
N PRO A 326 36.20 -16.26 -13.31
CA PRO A 326 35.54 -16.87 -14.47
C PRO A 326 34.81 -18.19 -14.18
N GLU A 327 35.22 -18.94 -13.17
CA GLU A 327 34.64 -20.24 -12.82
C GLU A 327 33.21 -20.12 -12.29
N LEU A 328 32.78 -18.91 -11.90
CA LEU A 328 31.45 -18.64 -11.36
C LEU A 328 30.42 -18.24 -12.44
N LEU A 329 30.79 -18.28 -13.72
CA LEU A 329 29.91 -17.87 -14.83
C LEU A 329 28.60 -18.67 -14.89
N ASP A 330 28.63 -19.96 -14.55
CA ASP A 330 27.42 -20.80 -14.52
C ASP A 330 26.47 -20.38 -13.38
N THR A 331 27.01 -20.03 -12.22
CA THR A 331 26.25 -19.48 -11.10
C THR A 331 25.65 -18.11 -11.46
N ALA A 332 26.41 -17.26 -12.17
CA ALA A 332 25.91 -15.98 -12.67
C ALA A 332 24.78 -16.15 -13.69
N ALA A 333 24.89 -17.12 -14.60
CA ALA A 333 23.84 -17.44 -15.56
C ALA A 333 22.55 -17.94 -14.86
N THR A 334 22.70 -18.72 -13.79
CA THR A 334 21.58 -19.14 -12.94
C THR A 334 20.89 -17.93 -12.28
N LEU A 335 21.66 -17.04 -11.65
CA LEU A 335 21.14 -15.81 -11.05
C LEU A 335 20.41 -14.94 -12.08
N ARG A 336 21.02 -14.71 -13.25
CA ARG A 336 20.40 -13.95 -14.35
C ARG A 336 19.04 -14.54 -14.75
N THR A 337 18.96 -15.86 -14.86
CA THR A 337 17.73 -16.55 -15.26
C THR A 337 16.66 -16.40 -14.18
N GLY A 338 17.01 -16.59 -12.90
CA GLY A 338 16.07 -16.38 -11.79
C GLY A 338 15.59 -14.93 -11.67
N LEU A 339 16.45 -13.93 -11.89
CA LEU A 339 16.03 -12.53 -11.94
C LEU A 339 15.04 -12.27 -13.08
N ALA A 340 15.25 -12.88 -14.25
CA ALA A 340 14.33 -12.77 -15.38
C ALA A 340 12.96 -13.40 -15.10
N GLU A 341 12.89 -14.49 -14.33
CA GLU A 341 11.62 -15.07 -13.85
C GLU A 341 10.83 -14.10 -12.95
N HIS A 342 11.53 -13.19 -12.27
CA HIS A 342 10.94 -12.07 -11.51
C HIS A 342 10.73 -10.80 -12.33
N GLY A 343 10.87 -10.86 -13.67
CA GLY A 343 10.67 -9.71 -14.56
C GLY A 343 11.83 -8.70 -14.56
N ILE A 344 12.98 -9.05 -13.97
CA ILE A 344 14.14 -8.15 -13.87
C ILE A 344 15.11 -8.46 -15.02
N ASN A 345 15.38 -7.44 -15.84
CA ASN A 345 16.33 -7.56 -16.93
C ASN A 345 17.77 -7.53 -16.40
N ALA A 346 18.47 -8.66 -16.46
CA ALA A 346 19.84 -8.79 -15.97
C ALA A 346 20.83 -9.17 -17.08
N ALA A 347 22.04 -8.62 -17.02
CA ALA A 347 23.13 -8.93 -17.95
C ALA A 347 24.40 -9.30 -17.20
N VAL A 348 25.05 -10.40 -17.59
CA VAL A 348 26.36 -10.76 -17.05
C VAL A 348 27.43 -9.87 -17.69
N ARG A 349 28.24 -9.20 -16.88
CA ARG A 349 29.32 -8.31 -17.32
C ARG A 349 30.63 -8.63 -16.63
N THR A 350 31.72 -8.15 -17.23
CA THR A 350 33.09 -8.32 -16.71
C THR A 350 33.61 -7.10 -15.95
N ALA A 351 32.88 -5.98 -16.02
CA ALA A 351 33.26 -4.73 -15.38
C ALA A 351 32.03 -4.03 -14.84
N GLU A 352 32.22 -3.36 -13.70
CA GLU A 352 31.18 -2.61 -13.00
C GLU A 352 30.83 -1.31 -13.74
N ASP A 353 29.53 -1.03 -13.82
CA ASP A 353 28.98 0.26 -14.21
C ASP A 353 28.32 0.91 -12.99
N VAL A 354 28.95 1.96 -12.47
CA VAL A 354 28.49 2.67 -11.26
C VAL A 354 27.14 3.39 -11.45
N SER A 355 26.61 3.45 -12.67
CA SER A 355 25.28 3.99 -12.96
C SER A 355 24.16 2.94 -12.97
N ARG A 356 24.51 1.66 -12.79
CA ARG A 356 23.58 0.54 -12.86
C ARG A 356 23.56 -0.24 -11.55
N ASP A 357 22.38 -0.70 -11.19
CA ASP A 357 22.20 -1.71 -10.16
C ASP A 357 23.05 -2.95 -10.45
N THR A 358 23.62 -3.57 -9.42
CA THR A 358 24.63 -4.62 -9.59
C THR A 358 24.43 -5.75 -8.58
N VAL A 359 24.57 -7.00 -9.03
CA VAL A 359 24.80 -8.15 -8.16
C VAL A 359 26.20 -8.68 -8.41
N PHE A 360 27.05 -8.63 -7.38
CA PHE A 360 28.35 -9.29 -7.38
C PHE A 360 28.24 -10.65 -6.70
N ILE A 361 28.75 -11.69 -7.37
CA ILE A 361 28.92 -13.01 -6.78
C ILE A 361 30.40 -13.41 -6.77
N GLY A 362 30.89 -13.92 -5.64
CA GLY A 362 32.30 -14.27 -5.48
C GLY A 362 32.54 -15.24 -4.34
N LEU A 363 33.78 -15.66 -4.18
CA LEU A 363 34.22 -16.34 -2.95
C LEU A 363 34.74 -15.33 -1.94
N PHE A 364 34.93 -15.72 -0.68
CA PHE A 364 35.55 -14.82 0.32
C PHE A 364 36.95 -14.35 -0.10
N GLU A 365 37.69 -15.15 -0.86
CA GLU A 365 38.94 -14.75 -1.51
C GLU A 365 38.80 -13.55 -2.48
N ASP A 366 37.60 -13.34 -3.03
CA ASP A 366 37.29 -12.24 -3.95
C ASP A 366 36.84 -10.96 -3.21
N ALA A 367 36.79 -10.97 -1.87
CA ALA A 367 36.27 -9.87 -1.06
C ALA A 367 36.97 -8.52 -1.32
N LEU A 368 38.26 -8.54 -1.69
CA LEU A 368 39.00 -7.33 -2.05
C LEU A 368 38.37 -6.55 -3.20
N GLN A 369 37.67 -7.22 -4.12
CA GLN A 369 37.00 -6.57 -5.26
C GLN A 369 35.78 -5.75 -4.83
N VAL A 370 35.17 -6.11 -3.70
CA VAL A 370 33.98 -5.47 -3.14
C VAL A 370 34.24 -4.79 -1.79
N GLN A 371 35.52 -4.59 -1.44
CA GLN A 371 35.94 -4.03 -0.16
C GLN A 371 35.28 -2.69 0.19
N PRO A 372 35.06 -1.74 -0.74
CA PRO A 372 34.37 -0.48 -0.40
C PRO A 372 32.98 -0.71 0.20
N TYR A 373 32.23 -1.67 -0.33
CA TYR A 373 30.88 -2.00 0.11
C TYR A 373 30.89 -2.73 1.47
N LEU A 374 31.82 -3.68 1.64
CA LEU A 374 32.01 -4.38 2.91
C LEU A 374 32.39 -3.38 4.03
N ALA A 375 33.32 -2.46 3.74
CA ALA A 375 33.76 -1.45 4.69
C ALA A 375 32.63 -0.48 5.09
N ASN A 376 31.77 -0.07 4.14
CA ASN A 376 30.59 0.75 4.43
C ASN A 376 29.64 0.07 5.43
N ALA A 377 29.48 -1.25 5.31
CA ALA A 377 28.68 -2.05 6.24
C ALA A 377 29.43 -2.42 7.55
N GLY A 378 30.69 -1.99 7.71
CA GLY A 378 31.54 -2.36 8.84
C GLY A 378 31.97 -3.83 8.84
N ILE A 379 31.84 -4.53 7.71
CA ILE A 379 32.19 -5.95 7.54
C ILE A 379 33.66 -6.07 7.14
N ARG A 380 34.35 -7.03 7.74
CA ARG A 380 35.73 -7.43 7.38
C ARG A 380 35.75 -8.91 7.04
N VAL A 381 36.50 -9.25 5.99
CA VAL A 381 36.72 -10.62 5.54
C VAL A 381 38.22 -10.82 5.53
N ASP A 382 38.73 -11.50 6.55
CA ASP A 382 40.14 -11.90 6.69
C ASP A 382 40.17 -13.44 6.82
N ASP A 383 40.79 -13.98 7.89
CA ASP A 383 40.67 -15.41 8.24
C ASP A 383 39.27 -15.75 8.81
N THR A 384 38.54 -14.72 9.25
CA THR A 384 37.18 -14.78 9.77
C THR A 384 36.31 -13.69 9.12
N LEU A 385 34.99 -13.89 9.18
CA LEU A 385 34.00 -12.88 8.83
C LEU A 385 33.66 -12.07 10.09
N GLY A 386 34.23 -10.88 10.19
CA GLY A 386 33.93 -9.93 11.25
C GLY A 386 32.78 -9.01 10.83
N ALA A 387 31.68 -9.00 11.58
CA ALA A 387 30.55 -8.11 11.34
C ALA A 387 30.02 -7.46 12.64
N PRO A 388 29.57 -6.18 12.61
CA PRO A 388 29.11 -5.49 13.82
C PRO A 388 27.93 -6.18 14.52
N PHE A 389 27.12 -6.89 13.75
CA PHE A 389 25.88 -7.55 14.18
C PHE A 389 26.04 -9.05 14.50
N ALA A 390 27.13 -9.69 14.07
CA ALA A 390 27.35 -11.14 14.24
C ALA A 390 28.65 -11.50 14.98
N GLY A 391 29.51 -10.52 15.27
CA GLY A 391 30.84 -10.77 15.82
C GLY A 391 31.77 -11.40 14.78
N GLU A 392 32.74 -12.18 15.25
CA GLU A 392 33.66 -12.94 14.40
C GLU A 392 33.08 -14.33 14.11
N VAL A 393 32.96 -14.68 12.83
CA VAL A 393 32.36 -15.93 12.36
C VAL A 393 33.37 -16.69 11.49
N SER A 394 33.43 -18.01 11.63
CA SER A 394 34.27 -18.84 10.75
C SER A 394 33.81 -18.72 9.30
N LEU A 395 34.76 -18.69 8.36
CA LEU A 395 34.44 -18.71 6.92
C LEU A 395 33.98 -20.09 6.46
N ASP A 396 34.41 -21.17 7.13
CA ASP A 396 34.12 -22.55 6.74
C ASP A 396 32.61 -22.80 6.57
N GLY A 397 32.20 -23.10 5.34
CA GLY A 397 30.79 -23.35 4.99
C GLY A 397 29.87 -22.13 5.13
N ALA A 398 30.41 -20.94 5.39
CA ALA A 398 29.66 -19.72 5.55
C ALA A 398 29.31 -19.07 4.20
N THR A 399 28.22 -18.31 4.21
CA THR A 399 27.81 -17.45 3.10
C THR A 399 27.36 -16.10 3.64
N LEU A 400 27.72 -15.03 2.93
CA LEU A 400 27.33 -13.66 3.23
C LEU A 400 26.49 -13.14 2.07
N THR A 401 25.34 -12.56 2.37
CA THR A 401 24.60 -11.70 1.45
C THR A 401 24.49 -10.32 2.07
N LEU A 402 24.96 -9.29 1.35
CA LEU A 402 24.96 -7.90 1.79
C LEU A 402 24.31 -7.02 0.73
N LEU A 403 23.38 -6.17 1.15
CA LEU A 403 22.82 -5.09 0.34
C LEU A 403 23.47 -3.76 0.73
N ASP A 404 24.17 -3.13 -0.21
CA ASP A 404 24.51 -1.71 -0.14
C ASP A 404 23.43 -0.92 -0.89
N ALA A 405 22.49 -0.35 -0.14
CA ALA A 405 21.37 0.41 -0.69
C ALA A 405 21.69 1.91 -0.73
N GLY A 406 21.78 2.48 -1.93
CA GLY A 406 21.91 3.91 -2.17
C GLY A 406 20.68 4.53 -2.84
N PRO A 407 20.49 5.87 -2.75
CA PRO A 407 19.32 6.58 -3.29
C PRO A 407 19.15 6.54 -4.82
N GLY A 408 20.04 5.88 -5.55
CA GLY A 408 19.92 5.69 -7.00
C GLY A 408 20.62 4.44 -7.54
N ARG A 409 21.11 3.57 -6.64
CA ARG A 409 21.81 2.34 -7.00
C ARG A 409 21.74 1.35 -5.84
N HIS A 410 21.42 0.11 -6.16
CA HIS A 410 21.47 -1.02 -5.24
C HIS A 410 22.57 -1.97 -5.68
N VAL A 411 23.49 -2.28 -4.76
CA VAL A 411 24.55 -3.26 -4.98
C VAL A 411 24.36 -4.42 -4.02
N LEU A 412 24.10 -5.60 -4.55
CA LEU A 412 23.99 -6.83 -3.78
C LEU A 412 25.29 -7.64 -3.92
N ILE A 413 25.84 -8.06 -2.80
CA ILE A 413 27.07 -8.84 -2.73
C ILE A 413 26.74 -10.19 -2.14
N VAL A 414 27.10 -11.25 -2.85
CA VAL A 414 26.98 -12.63 -2.37
C VAL A 414 28.38 -13.25 -2.36
N LEU A 415 28.88 -13.51 -1.16
CA LEU A 415 30.16 -14.19 -0.94
C LEU A 415 29.94 -15.55 -0.28
N ALA A 416 30.79 -16.51 -0.60
CA ALA A 416 30.79 -17.82 0.04
C ALA A 416 32.20 -18.38 0.18
N ASP A 417 32.34 -19.38 1.03
CA ASP A 417 33.57 -20.17 1.17
C ASP A 417 33.90 -20.96 -0.11
N THR A 418 32.93 -21.70 -0.63
CA THR A 418 33.10 -22.59 -1.79
C THR A 418 32.17 -22.26 -2.95
N PRO A 419 32.51 -22.64 -4.20
CA PRO A 419 31.62 -22.49 -5.36
C PRO A 419 30.26 -23.19 -5.18
N GLU A 420 30.24 -24.35 -4.50
CA GLU A 420 29.03 -25.08 -4.16
C GLU A 420 28.19 -24.31 -3.14
N GLY A 421 28.84 -23.74 -2.11
CA GLY A 421 28.21 -22.86 -1.13
C GLY A 421 27.57 -21.63 -1.79
N LEU A 422 28.30 -20.98 -2.71
CA LEU A 422 27.79 -19.84 -3.46
C LEU A 422 26.57 -20.21 -4.30
N SER A 423 26.62 -21.36 -4.99
CA SER A 423 25.51 -21.84 -5.81
C SER A 423 24.27 -22.18 -4.97
N LYS A 424 24.44 -22.63 -3.72
CA LYS A 424 23.34 -22.81 -2.75
C LYS A 424 22.81 -21.45 -2.27
N ALA A 425 23.69 -20.49 -1.97
CA ALA A 425 23.33 -19.15 -1.54
C ALA A 425 22.49 -18.43 -2.60
N VAL A 426 22.91 -18.45 -3.87
CA VAL A 426 22.16 -17.85 -4.99
C VAL A 426 20.77 -18.48 -5.15
N ARG A 427 20.63 -19.80 -5.00
CA ARG A 427 19.32 -20.46 -5.03
C ARG A 427 18.44 -20.05 -3.85
N SER A 428 19.03 -19.97 -2.65
CA SER A 428 18.35 -19.49 -1.44
C SER A 428 17.93 -18.01 -1.55
N LEU A 429 18.73 -17.20 -2.25
CA LEU A 429 18.44 -15.80 -2.52
C LEU A 429 17.20 -15.68 -3.43
N LEU A 430 17.20 -16.39 -4.56
CA LEU A 430 16.11 -16.38 -5.55
C LEU A 430 14.79 -16.91 -4.98
N ASN A 431 14.82 -17.96 -4.16
CA ASN A 431 13.60 -18.53 -3.56
C ASN A 431 13.19 -17.84 -2.25
N GLY A 432 13.97 -16.87 -1.77
CA GLY A 432 13.67 -16.14 -0.54
C GLY A 432 14.06 -16.82 0.77
N GLY A 433 14.72 -17.98 0.74
CA GLY A 433 15.17 -18.72 1.91
C GLY A 433 16.20 -17.97 2.77
N PHE A 434 16.93 -17.01 2.19
CA PHE A 434 17.88 -16.17 2.92
C PHE A 434 17.25 -15.36 4.07
N ARG A 435 15.93 -15.10 4.00
CA ARG A 435 15.20 -14.29 4.98
C ARG A 435 15.21 -14.88 6.39
N ASN A 436 15.35 -16.21 6.50
CA ASN A 436 15.46 -16.89 7.79
C ASN A 436 16.82 -16.68 8.47
N ASN A 437 17.80 -16.14 7.72
CA ASN A 437 19.18 -15.96 8.14
C ASN A 437 19.58 -14.48 8.15
N LEU A 438 18.60 -13.57 8.21
CA LEU A 438 18.86 -12.14 8.36
C LEU A 438 19.50 -11.86 9.72
N VAL A 439 20.60 -11.13 9.69
CA VAL A 439 21.35 -10.70 10.87
C VAL A 439 21.31 -9.18 11.03
N SER A 440 20.91 -8.46 9.99
CA SER A 440 20.48 -7.06 9.99
C SER A 440 19.53 -6.81 8.83
N ASP A 441 19.00 -5.59 8.72
CA ASP A 441 18.13 -5.20 7.60
C ASP A 441 18.85 -5.27 6.24
N LEU A 442 20.19 -5.19 6.23
CA LEU A 442 20.99 -5.17 5.01
C LEU A 442 21.83 -6.43 4.81
N ALA A 443 21.88 -7.36 5.79
CA ALA A 443 22.77 -8.51 5.72
C ALA A 443 22.12 -9.82 6.19
N ALA A 444 22.45 -10.89 5.48
CA ALA A 444 22.16 -12.27 5.87
C ALA A 444 23.46 -13.07 5.93
N ILE A 445 23.61 -13.89 6.98
CA ILE A 445 24.73 -14.82 7.13
C ILE A 445 24.15 -16.21 7.36
N ASN A 446 24.51 -17.17 6.51
CA ASN A 446 24.15 -18.56 6.70
C ASN A 446 25.41 -19.38 6.96
N LEU A 447 25.37 -20.17 8.03
CA LEU A 447 26.42 -21.11 8.40
C LEU A 447 25.92 -22.50 8.02
N SER A 448 26.53 -23.10 7.00
CA SER A 448 26.30 -24.53 6.77
C SER A 448 26.85 -25.28 7.98
N PRO A 449 26.12 -26.24 8.57
CA PRO A 449 26.71 -27.11 9.57
C PRO A 449 27.92 -27.77 8.93
N ALA A 450 29.09 -27.68 9.58
CA ALA A 450 30.27 -28.42 9.17
C ALA A 450 29.84 -29.89 9.02
N GLU A 451 29.96 -30.45 7.83
CA GLU A 451 29.76 -31.88 7.64
C GLU A 451 30.75 -32.56 8.59
N SER A 452 30.23 -33.26 9.59
CA SER A 452 31.04 -34.03 10.52
C SER A 452 31.81 -35.07 9.71
N GLU A 453 33.14 -34.91 9.65
CA GLU A 453 34.08 -35.88 9.06
C GLU A 453 33.89 -37.31 9.58
#